data_AF-A0A455U719-F1
#
_entry.id   AF-A0A455U719-F1
#
_cell.length_a   1.000
_cell.length_b   1.000
_cell.length_c   1.000
_cell.angle_alpha   90.00
_cell.angle_beta   90.00
_cell.angle_gamma   90.00
#
_symmetry.space_group_name_H-M   'P 1'
#
loop_
_entity.id
_entity.type
_entity.pdbx_description
1 polymer ?
#
loop_
_entity_poly.entity_id
_entity_poly.type
_entity_poly.pdbx_seq_one_letter_code
_entity_poly.pdbx_strand_id
1 'polypeptide(L)'
;MAGRLEMFRARKEAYGQYDYPHLAHHTRKLIEAGIYDKQLLEPFTDDQLEELNAYVRSDRDMNFHYAGSMQMTTKYLIKNRVTGRIYDAPQHAAMLIGMAVLPTRYQGDDLIQQVKDFYDVVSTFEGSLPTPIWGGVRTPLRQFSSCVVVEAGDSLAEINAACDVASLYGAARAGLGGNLGMIRAEGSEVRGGLAYHTGVVPFAKKFEASVKACSQGGIRGASATMFWPIWHLEFENLVVLKNNKGLELNRVRRMDHCFQINGYLWQRLQNGEQITLFSPHEVPGLYDAFFADTAQWIKLYENAEKSTTIRKKTMSAVEVFTQLLLERTETSRLYLMNVDHCNTHSSFLPEIAPIRQSNLCVEITLPTKPLLTVDDPNGEVSLCTLAGVNMGKITSLAQLRRVVRVLVNFLDALLDYQDYVVPAARNATKKYRPLGIGITNFANWLAKNNARYSDGSGNNITHAFMEAFQYYLIEASVDLARRFGVAPGFHATKYSRGLMPIDHYKKAVDELHDEPPAHGLGNPSSQRPALWYA
;
A
#
# COMPACT_ATOMS: atom_id res chain seq x y z
N MET A 1 -28.42 8.75 17.27
CA MET A 1 -29.78 8.56 16.69
C MET A 1 -29.72 8.28 15.19
N ALA A 2 -29.27 9.21 14.34
CA ALA A 2 -29.28 9.06 12.87
C ALA A 2 -28.60 7.77 12.36
N GLY A 3 -27.45 7.38 12.91
CA GLY A 3 -26.78 6.13 12.52
C GLY A 3 -27.63 4.87 12.78
N ARG A 4 -28.39 4.83 13.88
CA ARG A 4 -29.28 3.71 14.20
C ARG A 4 -30.47 3.65 13.24
N LEU A 5 -31.04 4.80 12.87
CA LEU A 5 -32.11 4.88 11.86
C LEU A 5 -31.63 4.40 10.49
N GLU A 6 -30.39 4.76 10.11
CA GLU A 6 -29.79 4.29 8.86
C GLU A 6 -29.56 2.77 8.88
N MET A 7 -29.09 2.20 9.99
CA MET A 7 -28.94 0.74 10.11
C MET A 7 -30.30 0.02 10.11
N PHE A 8 -31.32 0.58 10.76
CA PHE A 8 -32.68 0.06 10.68
C PHE A 8 -33.20 0.03 9.24
N ARG A 9 -33.02 1.13 8.49
CA ARG A 9 -33.38 1.24 7.07
C ARG A 9 -32.64 0.19 6.23
N ALA A 10 -31.33 0.09 6.40
CA ALA A 10 -30.47 -0.84 5.66
C ALA A 10 -30.88 -2.30 5.87
N ARG A 11 -31.20 -2.71 7.11
CA ARG A 11 -31.68 -4.07 7.39
C ARG A 11 -33.03 -4.37 6.74
N LYS A 12 -34.00 -3.46 6.85
CA LYS A 12 -35.31 -3.66 6.20
C LYS A 12 -35.18 -3.75 4.69
N GLU A 13 -34.26 -2.99 4.09
CA GLU A 13 -34.00 -3.06 2.65
C GLU A 13 -33.34 -4.39 2.24
N ALA A 14 -32.35 -4.85 3.01
CA ALA A 14 -31.63 -6.10 2.74
C ALA A 14 -32.49 -7.35 2.97
N TYR A 15 -33.26 -7.37 4.07
CA TYR A 15 -33.90 -8.59 4.58
C TYR A 15 -35.43 -8.57 4.52
N GLY A 16 -36.06 -7.42 4.27
CA GLY A 16 -37.52 -7.26 4.39
C GLY A 16 -38.02 -7.15 5.84
N GLN A 17 -37.12 -7.27 6.82
CA GLN A 17 -37.40 -7.23 8.26
C GLN A 17 -36.24 -6.56 9.02
N TYR A 18 -36.41 -6.30 10.31
CA TYR A 18 -35.35 -5.71 11.15
C TYR A 18 -34.36 -6.75 11.67
N ASP A 19 -34.84 -7.92 12.08
CA ASP A 19 -34.00 -8.98 12.64
C ASP A 19 -33.18 -9.64 11.54
N TYR A 20 -31.95 -10.02 11.89
CA TYR A 20 -31.11 -10.77 10.97
C TYR A 20 -31.76 -12.13 10.67
N PRO A 21 -31.91 -12.52 9.39
CA PRO A 21 -32.28 -13.88 9.04
C PRO A 21 -31.14 -14.84 9.42
N HIS A 22 -31.41 -16.15 9.41
CA HIS A 22 -30.37 -17.15 9.62
C HIS A 22 -29.21 -16.97 8.63
N LEU A 23 -27.97 -16.94 9.13
CA LEU A 23 -26.76 -16.62 8.36
C LEU A 23 -26.63 -17.51 7.11
N ALA A 24 -26.70 -18.83 7.28
CA ALA A 24 -26.56 -19.78 6.18
C ALA A 24 -27.71 -19.68 5.17
N HIS A 25 -28.95 -19.47 5.65
CA HIS A 25 -30.12 -19.38 4.78
C HIS A 25 -30.05 -18.16 3.86
N HIS A 26 -29.77 -16.98 4.42
CA HIS A 26 -29.61 -15.75 3.63
C HIS A 26 -28.43 -15.85 2.66
N THR A 27 -27.34 -16.48 3.10
CA THR A 27 -26.15 -16.69 2.26
C THR A 27 -26.45 -17.59 1.06
N ARG A 28 -27.13 -18.74 1.26
CA ARG A 28 -27.56 -19.64 0.16
C ARG A 28 -28.42 -18.91 -0.87
N LYS A 29 -29.40 -18.11 -0.42
CA LYS A 29 -30.24 -17.29 -1.31
C LYS A 29 -29.44 -16.32 -2.18
N LEU A 30 -28.41 -15.68 -1.63
CA LEU A 30 -27.55 -14.76 -2.38
C LEU A 30 -26.54 -15.48 -3.29
N ILE A 31 -26.14 -16.70 -2.94
CA ILE A 31 -25.37 -17.60 -3.82
C ILE A 31 -26.21 -17.99 -5.04
N GLU A 32 -27.44 -18.45 -4.83
CA GLU A 32 -28.38 -18.81 -5.91
C GLU A 32 -28.67 -17.64 -6.85
N ALA A 33 -28.71 -16.42 -6.31
CA ALA A 33 -28.86 -15.19 -7.09
C ALA A 33 -27.58 -14.73 -7.80
N GLY A 34 -26.45 -15.43 -7.65
CA GLY A 34 -25.15 -15.07 -8.23
C GLY A 34 -24.50 -13.81 -7.62
N ILE A 35 -24.98 -13.36 -6.47
CA ILE A 35 -24.48 -12.16 -5.78
C ILE A 35 -23.28 -12.50 -4.89
N TYR A 36 -23.35 -13.64 -4.20
CA TYR A 36 -22.27 -14.17 -3.38
C TYR A 36 -21.51 -15.28 -4.09
N ASP A 37 -20.27 -15.49 -3.64
CA ASP A 37 -19.42 -16.56 -4.16
C ASP A 37 -20.01 -17.94 -3.83
N LYS A 38 -20.08 -18.82 -4.83
CA LYS A 38 -20.68 -20.16 -4.70
C LYS A 38 -20.00 -21.04 -3.65
N GLN A 39 -18.71 -20.80 -3.39
CA GLN A 39 -17.91 -21.62 -2.47
C GLN A 39 -17.97 -21.13 -1.02
N LEU A 40 -18.71 -20.05 -0.74
CA LEU A 40 -18.65 -19.35 0.56
C LEU A 40 -19.04 -20.21 1.76
N LEU A 41 -19.92 -21.20 1.57
CA LEU A 41 -20.38 -22.10 2.64
C LEU A 41 -19.77 -23.50 2.56
N GLU A 42 -19.12 -23.87 1.44
CA GLU A 42 -18.57 -25.22 1.22
C GLU A 42 -17.58 -25.68 2.31
N PRO A 43 -16.74 -24.82 2.90
CA PRO A 43 -15.77 -25.23 3.93
C PRO A 43 -16.37 -25.53 5.31
N PHE A 44 -17.66 -25.26 5.53
CA PHE A 44 -18.29 -25.32 6.85
C PHE A 44 -19.36 -26.40 6.90
N THR A 45 -19.37 -27.18 7.99
CA THR A 45 -20.47 -28.09 8.31
C THR A 45 -21.71 -27.33 8.78
N ASP A 46 -22.90 -27.95 8.72
CA ASP A 46 -24.12 -27.30 9.21
C ASP A 46 -24.01 -26.94 10.71
N ASP A 47 -23.41 -27.80 11.55
CA ASP A 47 -23.20 -27.50 12.98
C ASP A 47 -22.30 -26.27 13.19
N GLN A 48 -21.23 -26.14 12.40
CA GLN A 48 -20.36 -24.96 12.44
C GLN A 48 -21.09 -23.69 11.96
N LEU A 49 -21.98 -23.82 10.97
CA LEU A 49 -22.80 -22.70 10.50
C LEU A 49 -23.81 -22.25 11.56
N GLU A 50 -24.42 -23.18 12.29
CA GLU A 50 -25.30 -22.87 13.43
C GLU A 50 -24.51 -22.18 14.55
N GLU A 51 -23.30 -22.66 14.86
CA GLU A 51 -22.41 -22.05 15.84
C GLU A 51 -22.02 -20.61 15.46
N LEU A 52 -21.62 -20.38 14.21
CA LEU A 52 -21.26 -19.05 13.72
C LEU A 52 -22.48 -18.12 13.66
N ASN A 53 -23.66 -18.63 13.30
CA ASN A 53 -24.91 -17.87 13.34
C ASN A 53 -25.24 -17.42 14.77
N ALA A 54 -25.13 -18.31 15.76
CA ALA A 54 -25.33 -17.98 17.18
C ALA A 54 -24.27 -16.99 17.72
N TYR A 55 -23.10 -16.92 17.09
CA TYR A 55 -22.03 -15.99 17.46
C TYR A 55 -22.28 -14.55 16.96
N VAL A 56 -23.13 -14.35 15.95
CA VAL A 56 -23.46 -13.01 15.43
C VAL A 56 -24.05 -12.13 16.53
N ARG A 57 -23.58 -10.88 16.62
CA ARG A 57 -24.05 -9.86 17.58
C ARG A 57 -24.72 -8.71 16.85
N SER A 58 -26.01 -8.85 16.60
CA SER A 58 -26.80 -7.87 15.84
C SER A 58 -26.84 -6.50 16.51
N ASP A 59 -26.74 -6.43 17.84
CA ASP A 59 -26.72 -5.19 18.61
C ASP A 59 -25.51 -4.29 18.27
N ARG A 60 -24.39 -4.86 17.75
CA ARG A 60 -23.20 -4.09 17.35
C ARG A 60 -23.46 -3.09 16.23
N ASP A 61 -24.51 -3.26 15.42
CA ASP A 61 -24.91 -2.24 14.45
C ASP A 61 -25.32 -0.91 15.11
N MET A 62 -25.74 -0.95 16.38
CA MET A 62 -26.14 0.25 17.12
C MET A 62 -24.95 1.11 17.56
N ASN A 63 -23.72 0.61 17.37
CA ASN A 63 -22.48 1.32 17.66
C ASN A 63 -21.98 2.20 16.50
N PHE A 64 -22.58 2.10 15.31
CA PHE A 64 -22.23 2.98 14.19
C PHE A 64 -22.65 4.42 14.45
N HIS A 65 -21.69 5.35 14.31
CA HIS A 65 -22.00 6.76 14.11
C HIS A 65 -22.58 6.98 12.70
N TYR A 66 -23.31 8.08 12.51
CA TYR A 66 -24.00 8.35 11.25
C TYR A 66 -23.07 8.37 10.01
N ALA A 67 -21.90 8.98 10.12
CA ALA A 67 -20.93 8.97 9.02
C ALA A 67 -20.46 7.53 8.68
N GLY A 68 -20.23 6.70 9.70
CA GLY A 68 -19.84 5.30 9.54
C GLY A 68 -20.95 4.46 8.88
N SER A 69 -22.20 4.64 9.33
CA SER A 69 -23.34 3.96 8.71
C SER A 69 -23.52 4.36 7.24
N MET A 70 -23.29 5.64 6.90
CA MET A 70 -23.34 6.10 5.51
C MET A 70 -22.22 5.49 4.66
N GLN A 71 -20.99 5.37 5.17
CA GLN A 71 -19.93 4.66 4.41
C GLN A 71 -20.32 3.19 4.18
N MET A 72 -20.87 2.55 5.20
CA MET A 72 -21.29 1.17 5.14
C MET A 72 -22.34 0.94 4.04
N THR A 73 -23.43 1.72 4.02
CA THR A 73 -24.51 1.57 3.03
C THR A 73 -24.15 2.09 1.63
N THR A 74 -23.29 3.10 1.53
CA THR A 74 -22.94 3.68 0.23
C THR A 74 -21.84 2.90 -0.50
N LYS A 75 -20.91 2.28 0.23
CA LYS A 75 -19.70 1.69 -0.36
C LYS A 75 -19.48 0.21 -0.05
N TYR A 76 -19.71 -0.23 1.18
CA TYR A 76 -19.22 -1.52 1.70
C TYR A 76 -20.24 -2.67 1.63
N LEU A 77 -21.49 -2.41 1.95
CA LEU A 77 -22.54 -3.42 1.79
C LEU A 77 -22.72 -3.75 0.31
N ILE A 78 -22.98 -5.03 0.04
CA ILE A 78 -23.21 -5.47 -1.33
C ILE A 78 -24.55 -4.91 -1.78
N LYS A 79 -24.52 -4.23 -2.92
CA LYS A 79 -25.69 -3.59 -3.49
C LYS A 79 -25.65 -3.61 -5.00
N ASN A 80 -26.83 -3.53 -5.59
CA ASN A 80 -26.95 -3.25 -7.00
C ASN A 80 -26.59 -1.78 -7.24
N ARG A 81 -25.53 -1.53 -8.02
CA ARG A 81 -25.03 -0.17 -8.26
C ARG A 81 -25.96 0.66 -9.15
N VAL A 82 -26.88 0.04 -9.90
CA VAL A 82 -27.87 0.71 -10.75
C VAL A 82 -29.14 1.00 -9.97
N THR A 83 -29.74 0.00 -9.32
CA THR A 83 -31.01 0.17 -8.61
C THR A 83 -30.85 0.73 -7.20
N GLY A 84 -29.63 0.70 -6.65
CA GLY A 84 -29.34 1.13 -5.28
C GLY A 84 -29.64 0.08 -4.20
N ARG A 85 -30.34 -1.01 -4.55
CA ARG A 85 -30.81 -2.02 -3.60
C ARG A 85 -29.66 -2.68 -2.83
N ILE A 86 -29.71 -2.60 -1.51
CA ILE A 86 -28.80 -3.30 -0.58
C ILE A 86 -29.21 -4.76 -0.39
N TYR A 87 -28.24 -5.67 -0.31
CA TYR A 87 -28.46 -7.12 -0.17
C TYR A 87 -28.02 -7.70 1.18
N ASP A 88 -27.18 -6.98 1.94
CA ASP A 88 -26.66 -7.45 3.22
C ASP A 88 -26.50 -6.32 4.25
N ALA A 89 -26.18 -6.70 5.48
CA ALA A 89 -26.01 -5.81 6.62
C ALA A 89 -24.68 -6.11 7.36
N PRO A 90 -24.20 -5.19 8.22
CA PRO A 90 -22.79 -5.16 8.62
C PRO A 90 -22.31 -6.40 9.37
N GLN A 91 -23.15 -7.02 10.21
CA GLN A 91 -22.72 -8.19 11.00
C GLN A 91 -22.60 -9.45 10.15
N HIS A 92 -23.54 -9.70 9.24
CA HIS A 92 -23.40 -10.77 8.24
C HIS A 92 -22.19 -10.50 7.35
N ALA A 93 -21.98 -9.26 6.90
CA ALA A 93 -20.80 -8.92 6.10
C ALA A 93 -19.49 -9.22 6.85
N ALA A 94 -19.35 -8.78 8.10
CA ALA A 94 -18.15 -9.04 8.90
C ALA A 94 -17.90 -10.54 9.12
N MET A 95 -18.94 -11.31 9.47
CA MET A 95 -18.84 -12.76 9.66
C MET A 95 -18.44 -13.47 8.36
N LEU A 96 -19.12 -13.16 7.25
CA LEU A 96 -18.87 -13.78 5.96
C LEU A 96 -17.50 -13.42 5.36
N ILE A 97 -16.94 -12.25 5.69
CA ILE A 97 -15.58 -11.89 5.26
C ILE A 97 -14.55 -12.85 5.90
N GLY A 98 -14.70 -13.14 7.20
CA GLY A 98 -13.85 -14.13 7.89
C GLY A 98 -14.06 -15.53 7.32
N MET A 99 -15.32 -15.93 7.15
CA MET A 99 -15.68 -17.24 6.60
C MET A 99 -15.17 -17.45 5.17
N ALA A 100 -15.11 -16.40 4.34
CA ALA A 100 -14.61 -16.52 2.97
C ALA A 100 -13.09 -16.79 2.92
N VAL A 101 -12.34 -16.08 3.77
CA VAL A 101 -10.88 -15.98 3.62
C VAL A 101 -10.15 -17.02 4.45
N LEU A 102 -10.53 -17.22 5.71
CA LEU A 102 -9.78 -18.07 6.64
C LEU A 102 -9.70 -19.56 6.27
N PRO A 103 -10.67 -20.17 5.56
CA PRO A 103 -10.54 -21.55 5.09
C PRO A 103 -9.37 -21.82 4.14
N THR A 104 -8.75 -20.78 3.56
CA THR A 104 -7.54 -20.98 2.73
C THR A 104 -6.33 -21.43 3.55
N ARG A 105 -6.36 -21.25 4.88
CA ARG A 105 -5.24 -21.57 5.79
C ARG A 105 -5.62 -22.42 6.98
N TYR A 106 -6.88 -22.36 7.42
CA TYR A 106 -7.34 -22.95 8.67
C TYR A 106 -8.46 -23.97 8.42
N GLN A 107 -8.57 -24.99 9.26
CA GLN A 107 -9.58 -26.05 9.17
C GLN A 107 -10.06 -26.45 10.58
N GLY A 108 -11.17 -27.18 10.65
CA GLY A 108 -11.71 -27.72 11.92
C GLY A 108 -12.01 -26.62 12.96
N ASP A 109 -11.76 -26.92 14.23
CA ASP A 109 -12.05 -26.01 15.35
C ASP A 109 -11.20 -24.72 15.30
N ASP A 110 -9.97 -24.82 14.81
CA ASP A 110 -9.10 -23.66 14.65
C ASP A 110 -9.68 -22.67 13.62
N LEU A 111 -10.25 -23.15 12.51
CA LEU A 111 -10.95 -22.28 11.56
C LEU A 111 -12.08 -21.50 12.23
N ILE A 112 -12.91 -22.16 13.03
CA ILE A 112 -14.03 -21.52 13.72
C ILE A 112 -13.52 -20.47 14.71
N GLN A 113 -12.46 -20.77 15.45
CA GLN A 113 -11.86 -19.80 16.36
C GLN A 113 -11.27 -18.60 15.63
N GLN A 114 -10.53 -18.80 14.52
CA GLN A 114 -10.00 -17.69 13.72
C GLN A 114 -11.13 -16.80 13.16
N VAL A 115 -12.24 -17.41 12.70
CA VAL A 115 -13.39 -16.66 12.16
C VAL A 115 -14.04 -15.80 13.25
N LYS A 116 -14.23 -16.35 14.45
CA LYS A 116 -14.78 -15.61 15.61
C LYS A 116 -13.86 -14.49 16.06
N ASP A 117 -12.57 -14.76 16.18
CA ASP A 117 -11.55 -13.77 16.57
C ASP A 117 -11.53 -12.61 15.57
N PHE A 118 -11.55 -12.92 14.27
CA PHE A 118 -11.66 -11.93 13.20
C PHE A 118 -12.95 -11.11 13.29
N TYR A 119 -14.09 -11.79 13.43
CA TYR A 119 -15.38 -11.14 13.56
C TYR A 119 -15.39 -10.14 14.73
N ASP A 120 -14.88 -10.54 15.89
CA ASP A 120 -14.81 -9.68 17.07
C ASP A 120 -13.91 -8.46 16.84
N VAL A 121 -12.70 -8.64 16.31
CA VAL A 121 -11.78 -7.52 16.04
C VAL A 121 -12.40 -6.47 15.11
N VAL A 122 -13.05 -6.92 14.04
CA VAL A 122 -13.58 -6.02 13.00
C VAL A 122 -14.91 -5.39 13.41
N SER A 123 -15.83 -6.17 13.98
CA SER A 123 -17.17 -5.68 14.35
C SER A 123 -17.20 -4.83 15.63
N THR A 124 -16.16 -4.92 16.47
CA THR A 124 -15.97 -4.03 17.64
C THR A 124 -15.12 -2.78 17.32
N PHE A 125 -14.67 -2.65 16.06
CA PHE A 125 -13.84 -1.56 15.55
C PHE A 125 -12.44 -1.49 16.16
N GLU A 126 -11.91 -2.59 16.70
CA GLU A 126 -10.51 -2.71 17.12
C GLU A 126 -9.58 -2.78 15.91
N GLY A 127 -10.01 -3.48 14.87
CA GLY A 127 -9.37 -3.51 13.56
C GLY A 127 -10.24 -2.83 12.49
N SER A 128 -9.57 -2.29 11.47
CA SER A 128 -10.16 -1.68 10.29
C SER A 128 -9.68 -2.43 9.04
N LEU A 129 -10.58 -2.62 8.08
CA LEU A 129 -10.27 -3.21 6.79
C LEU A 129 -10.45 -2.15 5.69
N PRO A 130 -9.68 -2.23 4.60
CA PRO A 130 -9.80 -1.33 3.47
C PRO A 130 -11.07 -1.60 2.66
N THR A 131 -11.40 -0.62 1.82
CA THR A 131 -12.64 -0.63 1.00
C THR A 131 -12.79 -1.86 0.10
N PRO A 132 -11.75 -2.34 -0.60
CA PRO A 132 -11.89 -3.52 -1.47
C PRO A 132 -12.25 -4.80 -0.70
N ILE A 133 -11.75 -4.96 0.54
CA ILE A 133 -12.08 -6.10 1.39
C ILE A 133 -13.55 -6.02 1.82
N TRP A 134 -13.96 -4.90 2.43
CA TRP A 134 -15.34 -4.71 2.88
C TRP A 134 -16.37 -4.82 1.74
N GLY A 135 -16.08 -4.23 0.58
CA GLY A 135 -16.99 -4.15 -0.56
C GLY A 135 -16.86 -5.28 -1.58
N GLY A 136 -16.02 -6.28 -1.32
CA GLY A 136 -15.69 -7.31 -2.30
C GLY A 136 -15.65 -8.73 -1.73
N VAL A 137 -15.00 -8.94 -0.58
CA VAL A 137 -14.87 -10.29 -0.01
C VAL A 137 -16.26 -10.81 0.36
N ARG A 138 -16.58 -12.04 -0.08
CA ARG A 138 -17.88 -12.73 -0.16
C ARG A 138 -18.60 -12.67 -1.51
N THR A 139 -18.11 -11.87 -2.47
CA THR A 139 -18.61 -11.83 -3.85
C THR A 139 -17.71 -12.64 -4.80
N PRO A 140 -18.18 -12.99 -6.02
CA PRO A 140 -17.35 -13.68 -7.02
C PRO A 140 -16.14 -12.88 -7.53
N LEU A 141 -16.07 -11.57 -7.28
CA LEU A 141 -14.95 -10.73 -7.71
C LEU A 141 -13.83 -10.78 -6.67
N ARG A 142 -12.74 -11.49 -6.99
CA ARG A 142 -11.67 -11.78 -6.02
C ARG A 142 -10.42 -10.89 -6.10
N GLN A 143 -10.54 -9.63 -6.51
CA GLN A 143 -9.42 -8.67 -6.37
C GLN A 143 -9.65 -7.78 -5.14
N PHE A 144 -8.71 -7.81 -4.18
CA PHE A 144 -8.83 -7.07 -2.91
C PHE A 144 -7.62 -6.18 -2.58
N SER A 145 -6.59 -6.19 -3.42
CA SER A 145 -5.40 -5.36 -3.22
C SER A 145 -5.73 -3.90 -3.48
N SER A 146 -5.43 -3.04 -2.50
CA SER A 146 -5.84 -1.62 -2.55
C SER A 146 -4.93 -0.76 -3.43
N CYS A 147 -3.65 -1.14 -3.52
CA CYS A 147 -2.67 -0.42 -4.30
C CYS A 147 -1.81 -1.35 -5.14
N VAL A 148 -1.39 -0.85 -6.29
CA VAL A 148 -0.51 -1.51 -7.26
C VAL A 148 0.66 -0.60 -7.56
N VAL A 149 1.85 -1.18 -7.61
CA VAL A 149 3.11 -0.48 -7.83
C VAL A 149 3.77 -1.10 -9.06
N VAL A 150 3.93 -0.31 -10.13
CA VAL A 150 4.49 -0.75 -11.41
C VAL A 150 5.60 0.19 -11.85
N GLU A 151 6.66 -0.39 -12.40
CA GLU A 151 7.85 0.30 -12.88
C GLU A 151 7.95 0.16 -14.40
N ALA A 152 8.28 1.24 -15.10
CA ALA A 152 8.61 1.25 -16.51
C ALA A 152 10.13 1.35 -16.70
N GLY A 153 10.67 0.53 -17.58
CA GLY A 153 12.03 0.67 -18.10
C GLY A 153 12.13 1.73 -19.20
N ASP A 154 13.23 1.71 -19.95
CA ASP A 154 13.55 2.67 -21.01
C ASP A 154 13.40 2.05 -22.41
N SER A 155 12.34 1.26 -22.60
CA SER A 155 11.95 0.71 -23.90
C SER A 155 10.44 0.83 -24.12
N LEU A 156 10.03 0.89 -25.39
CA LEU A 156 8.61 0.94 -25.73
C LEU A 156 7.82 -0.27 -25.20
N ALA A 157 8.44 -1.45 -25.19
CA ALA A 157 7.82 -2.66 -24.64
C ALA A 157 7.52 -2.48 -23.16
N GLU A 158 8.49 -1.99 -22.38
CA GLU A 158 8.32 -1.80 -20.94
C GLU A 158 7.35 -0.67 -20.59
N ILE A 159 7.38 0.43 -21.34
CA ILE A 159 6.43 1.52 -21.16
C ILE A 159 5.00 1.03 -21.47
N ASN A 160 4.82 0.26 -22.54
CA ASN A 160 3.52 -0.29 -22.91
C ASN A 160 3.00 -1.27 -21.86
N ALA A 161 3.84 -2.20 -21.40
CA ALA A 161 3.47 -3.15 -20.35
C ALA A 161 3.06 -2.44 -19.05
N ALA A 162 3.79 -1.39 -18.64
CA ALA A 162 3.43 -0.59 -17.47
C ALA A 162 2.07 0.13 -17.64
N CYS A 163 1.78 0.67 -18.82
CA CYS A 163 0.48 1.27 -19.14
C CYS A 163 -0.66 0.24 -19.11
N ASP A 164 -0.43 -0.95 -19.67
CA ASP A 164 -1.43 -2.01 -19.73
C ASP A 164 -1.75 -2.55 -18.34
N VAL A 165 -0.73 -2.79 -17.50
CA VAL A 165 -0.88 -3.11 -16.07
C VAL A 165 -1.70 -2.02 -15.37
N ALA A 166 -1.42 -0.75 -15.66
CA ALA A 166 -2.14 0.36 -15.05
C ALA A 166 -3.63 0.40 -15.42
N SER A 167 -3.96 0.11 -16.68
CA SER A 167 -5.34 0.02 -17.16
C SER A 167 -6.09 -1.15 -16.51
N LEU A 168 -5.48 -2.33 -16.52
CA LEU A 168 -6.04 -3.55 -15.94
C LEU A 168 -6.35 -3.40 -14.44
N TYR A 169 -5.42 -2.84 -13.67
CA TYR A 169 -5.64 -2.61 -12.24
C TYR A 169 -6.50 -1.39 -11.91
N GLY A 170 -6.52 -0.38 -12.79
CA GLY A 170 -7.48 0.72 -12.71
C GLY A 170 -8.93 0.23 -12.79
N ALA A 171 -9.21 -0.76 -13.65
CA ALA A 171 -10.50 -1.44 -13.69
C ALA A 171 -10.76 -2.28 -12.44
N ALA A 172 -9.73 -2.97 -11.95
CA ALA A 172 -9.79 -3.88 -10.81
C ALA A 172 -9.65 -3.21 -9.43
N ARG A 173 -10.20 -2.00 -9.27
CA ARG A 173 -10.33 -1.31 -7.98
C ARG A 173 -9.02 -0.87 -7.27
N ALA A 174 -7.88 -0.77 -7.94
CA ALA A 174 -6.63 -0.36 -7.28
C ALA A 174 -6.27 1.12 -7.49
N GLY A 175 -5.62 1.74 -6.50
CA GLY A 175 -4.82 2.96 -6.68
C GLY A 175 -3.41 2.62 -7.16
N LEU A 176 -2.77 3.49 -7.94
CA LEU A 176 -1.52 3.12 -8.63
C LEU A 176 -0.32 3.99 -8.25
N GLY A 177 0.86 3.39 -8.21
CA GLY A 177 2.15 4.08 -8.29
C GLY A 177 2.87 3.66 -9.56
N GLY A 178 3.28 4.63 -10.38
CA GLY A 178 4.00 4.39 -11.63
C GLY A 178 5.39 5.03 -11.60
N ASN A 179 6.47 4.24 -11.57
CA ASN A 179 7.81 4.78 -11.74
C ASN A 179 8.16 4.84 -13.23
N LEU A 180 8.25 6.06 -13.75
CA LEU A 180 8.60 6.34 -15.13
C LEU A 180 9.96 7.06 -15.21
N GLY A 181 10.69 7.12 -14.09
CA GLY A 181 11.91 7.92 -13.95
C GLY A 181 13.12 7.42 -14.72
N MET A 182 13.07 6.20 -15.27
CA MET A 182 14.14 5.62 -16.09
C MET A 182 14.03 6.00 -17.58
N ILE A 183 12.87 6.51 -18.02
CA ILE A 183 12.64 6.89 -19.41
C ILE A 183 13.61 8.01 -19.80
N ARG A 184 14.32 7.85 -20.92
CA ARG A 184 15.32 8.82 -21.39
C ARG A 184 14.70 10.18 -21.74
N ALA A 185 15.49 11.23 -21.58
CA ALA A 185 15.07 12.60 -21.80
C ALA A 185 14.83 12.96 -23.28
N GLU A 186 14.04 13.99 -23.53
CA GLU A 186 13.80 14.60 -24.84
C GLU A 186 15.11 14.94 -25.57
N GLY A 187 15.19 14.59 -26.85
CA GLY A 187 16.38 14.78 -27.69
C GLY A 187 17.47 13.72 -27.52
N SER A 188 17.27 12.72 -26.64
CA SER A 188 18.19 11.57 -26.56
C SER A 188 18.15 10.76 -27.87
N GLU A 189 19.28 10.15 -28.24
CA GLU A 189 19.36 9.33 -29.45
C GLU A 189 18.50 8.05 -29.34
N VAL A 190 17.93 7.65 -30.48
CA VAL A 190 17.24 6.37 -30.66
C VAL A 190 17.88 5.63 -31.82
N ARG A 191 18.29 4.38 -31.57
CA ARG A 191 18.97 3.49 -32.55
C ARG A 191 20.19 4.16 -33.22
N GLY A 192 21.08 4.75 -32.42
CA GLY A 192 22.31 5.39 -32.90
C GLY A 192 22.07 6.64 -33.76
N GLY A 193 21.07 7.44 -33.39
CA GLY A 193 20.76 8.71 -34.05
C GLY A 193 19.82 8.64 -35.25
N LEU A 194 19.26 7.46 -35.59
CA LEU A 194 18.25 7.32 -36.65
C LEU A 194 16.95 8.06 -36.33
N ALA A 195 16.68 8.30 -35.04
CA ALA A 195 15.60 9.15 -34.56
C ALA A 195 16.02 9.82 -33.24
N TYR A 196 15.27 10.84 -32.84
CA TYR A 196 15.39 11.48 -31.53
C TYR A 196 14.20 11.12 -30.65
N HIS A 197 14.43 11.05 -29.34
CA HIS A 197 13.39 10.75 -28.35
C HIS A 197 12.51 11.99 -28.09
N THR A 198 11.20 11.83 -28.00
CA THR A 198 10.23 12.92 -27.79
C THR A 198 10.03 13.30 -26.32
N GLY A 199 10.78 12.68 -25.42
CA GLY A 199 10.79 12.97 -23.99
C GLY A 199 9.77 12.18 -23.18
N VAL A 200 9.73 12.45 -21.87
CA VAL A 200 8.94 11.70 -20.90
C VAL A 200 7.46 12.09 -20.93
N VAL A 201 7.15 13.36 -21.22
CA VAL A 201 5.79 13.92 -21.11
C VAL A 201 4.74 13.18 -21.95
N PRO A 202 4.99 12.80 -23.23
CA PRO A 202 4.02 12.01 -24.00
C PRO A 202 3.72 10.65 -23.38
N PHE A 203 4.71 9.98 -22.78
CA PHE A 203 4.51 8.69 -22.10
C PHE A 203 3.79 8.86 -20.77
N ALA A 204 4.09 9.93 -20.02
CA ALA A 204 3.32 10.28 -18.82
C ALA A 204 1.83 10.51 -19.15
N LYS A 205 1.52 11.19 -20.26
CA LYS A 205 0.13 11.33 -20.75
C LYS A 205 -0.51 10.00 -21.13
N LYS A 206 0.24 9.10 -21.78
CA LYS A 206 -0.25 7.75 -22.09
C LYS A 206 -0.60 6.98 -20.81
N PHE A 207 0.27 7.06 -19.80
CA PHE A 207 0.02 6.43 -18.51
C PHE A 207 -1.20 7.05 -17.80
N GLU A 208 -1.35 8.39 -17.82
CA GLU A 208 -2.56 9.08 -17.33
C GLU A 208 -3.83 8.58 -18.03
N ALA A 209 -3.81 8.48 -19.36
CA ALA A 209 -4.94 7.99 -20.13
C ALA A 209 -5.28 6.53 -19.77
N SER A 210 -4.28 5.68 -19.56
CA SER A 210 -4.44 4.28 -19.16
C SER A 210 -5.08 4.17 -17.77
N VAL A 211 -4.63 4.97 -16.81
CA VAL A 211 -5.23 5.03 -15.46
C VAL A 211 -6.67 5.54 -15.52
N LYS A 212 -6.96 6.55 -16.35
CA LYS A 212 -8.30 7.16 -16.43
C LYS A 212 -9.28 6.43 -17.35
N ALA A 213 -8.84 5.41 -18.10
CA ALA A 213 -9.69 4.63 -18.99
C ALA A 213 -10.79 3.87 -18.23
N CYS A 214 -10.57 3.55 -16.96
CA CYS A 214 -11.51 2.78 -16.14
C CYS A 214 -11.87 3.49 -14.82
N SER A 215 -13.10 3.25 -14.35
CA SER A 215 -13.47 3.57 -12.97
C SER A 215 -13.03 2.43 -12.04
N GLN A 216 -12.59 2.75 -10.83
CA GLN A 216 -12.12 1.85 -9.77
C GLN A 216 -13.28 0.93 -9.33
N GLY A 217 -13.58 -0.10 -10.14
CA GLY A 217 -14.68 -1.04 -10.04
C GLY A 217 -16.05 -0.43 -9.72
N GLY A 218 -16.36 0.72 -10.33
CA GLY A 218 -17.63 1.44 -10.16
C GLY A 218 -17.81 2.15 -8.82
N ILE A 219 -16.76 2.28 -7.99
CA ILE A 219 -16.83 2.91 -6.67
C ILE A 219 -16.30 4.35 -6.71
N ARG A 220 -15.13 4.60 -7.34
CA ARG A 220 -14.48 5.92 -7.50
C ARG A 220 -13.68 5.97 -8.81
N GLY A 221 -13.17 7.13 -9.22
CA GLY A 221 -12.23 7.23 -10.34
C GLY A 221 -10.84 6.70 -9.95
N ALA A 222 -10.17 5.96 -10.83
CA ALA A 222 -8.80 5.49 -10.58
C ALA A 222 -7.82 6.68 -10.54
N SER A 223 -6.81 6.57 -9.69
CA SER A 223 -5.81 7.62 -9.44
C SER A 223 -4.42 7.00 -9.34
N ALA A 224 -3.41 7.75 -9.77
CA ALA A 224 -2.03 7.34 -9.67
C ALA A 224 -1.09 8.47 -9.26
N THR A 225 0.05 8.08 -8.68
CA THR A 225 1.21 8.94 -8.44
C THR A 225 2.35 8.48 -9.36
N MET A 226 2.95 9.42 -10.10
CA MET A 226 4.14 9.15 -10.93
C MET A 226 5.43 9.55 -10.21
N PHE A 227 6.49 8.76 -10.36
CA PHE A 227 7.76 8.96 -9.65
C PHE A 227 8.89 9.42 -10.58
N TRP A 228 9.64 10.43 -10.12
CA TRP A 228 10.69 11.08 -10.90
C TRP A 228 11.96 11.30 -10.06
N PRO A 229 13.16 10.95 -10.55
CA PRO A 229 14.39 11.41 -9.91
C PRO A 229 14.51 12.93 -10.05
N ILE A 230 14.80 13.63 -8.96
CA ILE A 230 14.95 15.10 -8.98
C ILE A 230 16.08 15.56 -9.90
N TRP A 231 17.06 14.69 -10.17
CA TRP A 231 18.18 14.93 -11.08
C TRP A 231 17.87 14.59 -12.55
N HIS A 232 16.63 14.28 -12.91
CA HIS A 232 16.25 14.00 -14.30
C HIS A 232 16.46 15.25 -15.19
N LEU A 233 16.99 15.07 -16.41
CA LEU A 233 17.26 16.18 -17.35
C LEU A 233 16.02 17.03 -17.67
N GLU A 234 14.84 16.40 -17.68
CA GLU A 234 13.55 17.07 -17.88
C GLU A 234 12.93 17.64 -16.59
N PHE A 235 13.68 17.80 -15.49
CA PHE A 235 13.16 18.25 -14.18
C PHE A 235 12.17 19.43 -14.28
N GLU A 236 12.53 20.50 -15.00
CA GLU A 236 11.70 21.69 -15.14
C GLU A 236 10.37 21.44 -15.86
N ASN A 237 10.32 20.47 -16.78
CA ASN A 237 9.09 20.05 -17.44
C ASN A 237 8.25 19.15 -16.51
N LEU A 238 8.92 18.27 -15.76
CA LEU A 238 8.29 17.31 -14.87
C LEU A 238 7.65 17.97 -13.64
N VAL A 239 8.30 18.98 -13.07
CA VAL A 239 7.85 19.62 -11.82
C VAL A 239 6.53 20.38 -12.01
N VAL A 240 6.30 20.92 -13.20
CA VAL A 240 5.11 21.73 -13.55
C VAL A 240 3.98 20.94 -14.22
N LEU A 241 4.06 19.60 -14.27
CA LEU A 241 3.07 18.77 -15.01
C LEU A 241 1.64 18.97 -14.52
N LYS A 242 1.46 19.25 -13.23
CA LYS A 242 0.14 19.46 -12.62
C LYS A 242 -0.29 20.94 -12.60
N ASN A 243 0.62 21.86 -12.91
CA ASN A 243 0.34 23.30 -12.89
C ASN A 243 -0.84 23.64 -13.82
N ASN A 244 -1.76 24.48 -13.36
CA ASN A 244 -2.93 24.88 -14.13
C ASN A 244 -2.57 25.74 -15.36
N LYS A 245 -1.50 26.54 -15.28
CA LYS A 245 -0.99 27.35 -16.39
C LYS A 245 -0.13 26.49 -17.31
N GLY A 246 -0.20 26.76 -18.62
CA GLY A 246 0.58 26.08 -19.66
C GLY A 246 -0.27 25.33 -20.67
N LEU A 247 0.37 24.89 -21.75
CA LEU A 247 -0.29 24.18 -22.86
C LEU A 247 -0.66 22.75 -22.44
N GLU A 248 -1.81 22.26 -22.91
CA GLU A 248 -2.27 20.90 -22.63
C GLU A 248 -1.24 19.83 -23.00
N LEU A 249 -0.49 20.03 -24.08
CA LEU A 249 0.54 19.08 -24.54
C LEU A 249 1.64 18.85 -23.50
N ASN A 250 1.91 19.82 -22.62
CA ASN A 250 3.01 19.77 -21.65
C ASN A 250 2.51 19.54 -20.21
N ARG A 251 1.31 18.96 -20.03
CA ARG A 251 0.64 18.83 -18.73
C ARG A 251 0.02 17.44 -18.53
N VAL A 252 0.01 16.98 -17.28
CA VAL A 252 -0.54 15.69 -16.83
C VAL A 252 -1.27 15.92 -15.50
N ARG A 253 -2.35 16.71 -15.53
CA ARG A 253 -2.95 17.29 -14.31
C ARG A 253 -3.77 16.31 -13.49
N ARG A 254 -4.22 15.20 -14.07
CA ARG A 254 -5.14 14.26 -13.42
C ARG A 254 -4.39 13.17 -12.64
N MET A 255 -3.06 13.25 -12.60
CA MET A 255 -2.16 12.42 -11.82
C MET A 255 -1.49 13.25 -10.72
N ASP A 256 -1.06 12.59 -9.65
CA ASP A 256 -0.19 13.19 -8.66
C ASP A 256 1.28 12.85 -9.02
N HIS A 257 2.25 13.59 -8.48
CA HIS A 257 3.67 13.39 -8.80
C HIS A 257 4.49 13.27 -7.53
N CYS A 258 5.57 12.49 -7.56
CA CYS A 258 6.49 12.34 -6.45
C CYS A 258 7.93 12.48 -6.95
N PHE A 259 8.69 13.36 -6.31
CA PHE A 259 10.11 13.53 -6.60
C PHE A 259 10.96 12.72 -5.61
N GLN A 260 11.82 11.90 -6.17
CA GLN A 260 12.78 11.05 -5.49
C GLN A 260 14.06 11.84 -5.24
N ILE A 261 14.51 11.88 -3.99
CA ILE A 261 15.61 12.70 -3.49
C ILE A 261 16.47 11.84 -2.56
N ASN A 262 17.78 12.06 -2.50
CA ASN A 262 18.65 11.48 -1.48
C ASN A 262 19.31 12.57 -0.62
N GLY A 263 19.92 12.18 0.50
CA GLY A 263 20.57 13.08 1.45
C GLY A 263 21.66 13.96 0.85
N TYR A 264 22.38 13.48 -0.19
CA TYR A 264 23.41 14.28 -0.84
C TYR A 264 22.84 15.51 -1.57
N LEU A 265 21.68 15.37 -2.22
CA LEU A 265 21.02 16.50 -2.87
C LEU A 265 20.44 17.51 -1.86
N TRP A 266 20.04 17.04 -0.67
CA TRP A 266 19.73 17.93 0.45
C TRP A 266 20.97 18.69 0.95
N GLN A 267 22.14 18.04 1.01
CA GLN A 267 23.40 18.69 1.36
C GLN A 267 23.80 19.75 0.32
N ARG A 268 23.64 19.46 -0.99
CA ARG A 268 23.83 20.47 -2.06
C ARG A 268 22.97 21.72 -1.82
N LEU A 269 21.72 21.55 -1.40
CA LEU A 269 20.85 22.68 -1.01
C LEU A 269 21.39 23.44 0.20
N GLN A 270 21.75 22.73 1.28
CA GLN A 270 22.25 23.34 2.51
C GLN A 270 23.53 24.15 2.30
N ASN A 271 24.41 23.69 1.41
CA ASN A 271 25.68 24.32 1.11
C ASN A 271 25.60 25.40 0.01
N GLY A 272 24.41 25.63 -0.57
CA GLY A 272 24.24 26.57 -1.68
C GLY A 272 24.96 26.13 -2.97
N GLU A 273 25.10 24.82 -3.17
CA GLU A 273 25.78 24.23 -4.31
C GLU A 273 24.83 24.05 -5.50
N GLN A 274 25.36 23.49 -6.60
CA GLN A 274 24.60 23.20 -7.81
C GLN A 274 24.07 21.76 -7.81
N ILE A 275 23.00 21.54 -8.59
CA ILE A 275 22.49 20.23 -8.98
C ILE A 275 22.61 20.12 -10.49
N THR A 276 23.30 19.08 -10.96
CA THR A 276 23.35 18.71 -12.37
C THR A 276 22.29 17.66 -12.70
N LEU A 277 21.61 17.89 -13.81
CA LEU A 277 20.53 17.09 -14.35
C LEU A 277 21.03 16.27 -15.54
N PHE A 278 20.61 15.00 -15.61
CA PHE A 278 21.08 14.03 -16.61
C PHE A 278 19.92 13.20 -17.19
N SER A 279 20.07 12.75 -18.44
CA SER A 279 19.21 11.70 -19.00
C SER A 279 19.69 10.35 -18.45
N PRO A 280 18.85 9.53 -17.80
CA PRO A 280 19.29 8.28 -17.17
C PRO A 280 20.08 7.34 -18.10
N HIS A 281 19.73 7.30 -19.38
CA HIS A 281 20.42 6.51 -20.42
C HIS A 281 21.88 6.96 -20.67
N GLU A 282 22.20 8.24 -20.48
CA GLU A 282 23.54 8.80 -20.76
C GLU A 282 24.50 8.65 -19.57
N VAL A 283 24.01 8.20 -18.41
CA VAL A 283 24.77 7.98 -17.18
C VAL A 283 24.56 6.55 -16.64
N PRO A 284 25.06 5.50 -17.33
CA PRO A 284 24.83 4.12 -16.95
C PRO A 284 25.23 3.82 -15.50
N GLY A 285 24.38 3.07 -14.80
CA GLY A 285 24.57 2.72 -13.38
C GLY A 285 24.21 3.81 -12.37
N LEU A 286 24.04 5.07 -12.80
CA LEU A 286 23.64 6.16 -11.90
C LEU A 286 22.22 5.93 -11.35
N TYR A 287 21.28 5.51 -12.19
CA TYR A 287 19.89 5.28 -11.75
C TYR A 287 19.80 4.19 -10.67
N ASP A 288 20.44 3.04 -10.87
CA ASP A 288 20.41 1.95 -9.86
C ASP A 288 21.11 2.35 -8.56
N ALA A 289 22.29 2.98 -8.65
CA ALA A 289 23.03 3.43 -7.47
C ALA A 289 22.23 4.46 -6.65
N PHE A 290 21.40 5.28 -7.29
CA PHE A 290 20.59 6.30 -6.61
C PHE A 290 19.71 5.71 -5.50
N PHE A 291 19.23 4.48 -5.70
CA PHE A 291 18.40 3.76 -4.73
C PHE A 291 19.22 2.79 -3.87
N ALA A 292 20.18 2.08 -4.47
CA ALA A 292 20.82 0.95 -3.82
C ALA A 292 22.11 1.30 -3.05
N ASP A 293 22.88 2.30 -3.49
CA ASP A 293 24.19 2.62 -2.92
C ASP A 293 24.51 4.12 -3.07
N THR A 294 24.28 4.87 -1.99
CA THR A 294 24.51 6.32 -1.95
C THR A 294 25.97 6.69 -2.21
N ALA A 295 26.94 5.92 -1.71
CA ALA A 295 28.36 6.25 -1.86
C ALA A 295 28.80 6.07 -3.32
N GLN A 296 28.39 4.96 -3.94
CA GLN A 296 28.62 4.73 -5.36
C GLN A 296 27.89 5.76 -6.23
N TRP A 297 26.67 6.13 -5.85
CA TRP A 297 25.91 7.16 -6.58
C TRP A 297 26.63 8.50 -6.59
N ILE A 298 27.12 8.99 -5.44
CA ILE A 298 27.86 10.26 -5.34
C ILE A 298 29.08 10.22 -6.27
N LYS A 299 29.85 9.13 -6.24
CA LYS A 299 31.02 8.96 -7.11
C LYS A 299 30.65 9.02 -8.60
N LEU A 300 29.59 8.32 -9.02
CA LEU A 300 29.12 8.35 -10.40
C LEU A 300 28.60 9.74 -10.80
N TYR A 301 27.86 10.38 -9.90
CA TYR A 301 27.27 11.70 -10.11
C TYR A 301 28.34 12.77 -10.34
N GLU A 302 29.32 12.88 -9.43
CA GLU A 302 30.42 13.86 -9.54
C GLU A 302 31.32 13.59 -10.75
N ASN A 303 31.50 12.33 -11.16
CA ASN A 303 32.23 12.00 -12.38
C ASN A 303 31.46 12.43 -13.64
N ALA A 304 30.14 12.23 -13.68
CA ALA A 304 29.29 12.70 -14.76
C ALA A 304 29.25 14.25 -14.82
N GLU A 305 29.27 14.91 -13.66
CA GLU A 305 29.39 16.37 -13.56
C GLU A 305 30.69 16.90 -14.18
N LYS A 306 31.80 16.15 -14.10
CA LYS A 306 33.10 16.53 -14.70
C LYS A 306 33.23 16.18 -16.18
N SER A 307 32.45 15.22 -16.69
CA SER A 307 32.54 14.76 -18.08
C SER A 307 32.18 15.84 -19.09
N THR A 308 33.00 16.08 -20.12
CA THR A 308 32.67 17.03 -21.18
C THR A 308 31.84 16.44 -22.32
N THR A 309 31.62 15.11 -22.32
CA THR A 309 30.90 14.39 -23.38
C THR A 309 29.45 14.08 -23.03
N ILE A 310 29.09 14.10 -21.75
CA ILE A 310 27.74 13.77 -21.29
C ILE A 310 26.87 15.02 -21.37
N ARG A 311 25.72 14.90 -22.05
CA ARG A 311 24.69 15.95 -22.06
C ARG A 311 24.13 16.14 -20.66
N LYS A 312 24.08 17.40 -20.23
CA LYS A 312 23.64 17.78 -18.88
C LYS A 312 23.15 19.21 -18.82
N LYS A 313 22.40 19.51 -17.77
CA LYS A 313 22.04 20.89 -17.40
C LYS A 313 22.35 21.09 -15.92
N THR A 314 23.01 22.18 -15.56
CA THR A 314 23.31 22.51 -14.16
C THR A 314 22.46 23.68 -13.72
N MET A 315 21.85 23.55 -12.55
CA MET A 315 21.01 24.56 -11.89
C MET A 315 21.49 24.75 -10.46
N SER A 316 21.21 25.89 -9.83
CA SER A 316 21.46 25.99 -8.38
C SER A 316 20.49 25.08 -7.62
N ALA A 317 20.96 24.48 -6.53
CA ALA A 317 20.10 23.65 -5.68
C ALA A 317 18.91 24.47 -5.15
N VAL A 318 19.14 25.75 -4.83
CA VAL A 318 18.09 26.69 -4.39
C VAL A 318 17.00 26.84 -5.45
N GLU A 319 17.34 27.00 -6.73
CA GLU A 319 16.35 27.09 -7.81
C GLU A 319 15.54 25.80 -7.95
N VAL A 320 16.21 24.64 -7.95
CA VAL A 320 15.55 23.32 -8.09
C VAL A 320 14.54 23.10 -6.96
N PHE A 321 14.96 23.28 -5.70
CA PHE A 321 14.08 23.08 -4.56
C PHE A 321 12.99 24.17 -4.44
N THR A 322 13.28 25.40 -4.88
CA THR A 322 12.26 26.46 -4.93
C THR A 322 11.14 26.10 -5.90
N GLN A 323 11.46 25.67 -7.13
CA GLN A 323 10.46 25.23 -8.10
C GLN A 323 9.62 24.08 -7.56
N LEU A 324 10.28 23.09 -6.94
CA LEU A 324 9.63 21.93 -6.33
C LEU A 324 8.63 22.32 -5.23
N LEU A 325 9.03 23.22 -4.32
CA LEU A 325 8.20 23.66 -3.20
C LEU A 325 7.07 24.61 -3.64
N LEU A 326 7.30 25.43 -4.67
CA LEU A 326 6.24 26.26 -5.27
C LEU A 326 5.13 25.38 -5.84
N GLU A 327 5.47 24.40 -6.69
CA GLU A 327 4.49 23.48 -7.29
C GLU A 327 3.78 22.62 -6.23
N ARG A 328 4.51 22.20 -5.19
CA ARG A 328 3.91 21.52 -4.03
C ARG A 328 2.92 22.42 -3.30
N THR A 329 3.23 23.70 -3.13
CA THR A 329 2.33 24.66 -2.46
C THR A 329 1.11 24.95 -3.32
N GLU A 330 1.29 25.18 -4.62
CA GLU A 330 0.19 25.51 -5.54
C GLU A 330 -0.78 24.34 -5.74
N THR A 331 -0.27 23.11 -5.81
CA THR A 331 -1.10 21.94 -6.16
C THR A 331 -1.44 21.05 -4.98
N SER A 332 -0.67 21.10 -3.88
CA SER A 332 -0.74 20.19 -2.72
C SER A 332 -0.60 18.69 -3.07
N ARG A 333 -0.16 18.36 -4.29
CA ARG A 333 -0.18 17.00 -4.88
C ARG A 333 1.13 16.63 -5.57
N LEU A 334 2.19 17.34 -5.21
CA LEU A 334 3.56 16.98 -5.48
C LEU A 334 4.18 16.46 -4.18
N TYR A 335 4.56 15.20 -4.14
CA TYR A 335 5.13 14.50 -2.99
C TYR A 335 6.64 14.38 -3.09
N LEU A 336 7.28 14.04 -1.97
CA LEU A 336 8.72 13.81 -1.88
C LEU A 336 8.97 12.40 -1.35
N MET A 337 10.00 11.73 -1.87
CA MET A 337 10.45 10.42 -1.41
C MET A 337 11.96 10.47 -1.17
N ASN A 338 12.39 10.26 0.07
CA ASN A 338 13.80 10.15 0.43
C ASN A 338 14.28 8.71 0.16
N VAL A 339 14.85 8.48 -1.03
CA VAL A 339 15.11 7.12 -1.54
C VAL A 339 16.21 6.39 -0.78
N ASP A 340 17.15 7.14 -0.22
CA ASP A 340 18.20 6.61 0.66
C ASP A 340 17.61 6.11 1.97
N HIS A 341 16.71 6.86 2.61
CA HIS A 341 15.98 6.40 3.80
C HIS A 341 15.14 5.15 3.49
N CYS A 342 14.45 5.13 2.34
CA CYS A 342 13.65 3.98 1.91
C CYS A 342 14.47 2.70 1.64
N ASN A 343 15.79 2.77 1.53
CA ASN A 343 16.64 1.60 1.31
C ASN A 343 17.55 1.29 2.50
N THR A 344 18.02 2.32 3.22
CA THR A 344 18.81 2.16 4.45
C THR A 344 17.93 1.69 5.62
N HIS A 345 16.73 2.26 5.79
CA HIS A 345 15.73 1.85 6.78
C HIS A 345 14.52 1.19 6.13
N SER A 346 14.69 -0.08 5.76
CA SER A 346 13.66 -0.90 5.11
C SER A 346 13.87 -2.38 5.40
N SER A 347 12.86 -3.19 5.10
CA SER A 347 12.94 -4.65 5.26
C SER A 347 13.79 -5.35 4.21
N PHE A 348 14.07 -4.71 3.07
CA PHE A 348 14.74 -5.33 1.92
C PHE A 348 16.24 -5.01 1.87
N LEU A 349 17.00 -5.94 1.30
CA LEU A 349 18.41 -5.75 0.94
C LEU A 349 18.48 -5.00 -0.39
N PRO A 350 18.97 -3.75 -0.43
CA PRO A 350 18.95 -2.92 -1.64
C PRO A 350 19.74 -3.53 -2.81
N GLU A 351 20.73 -4.37 -2.52
CA GLU A 351 21.52 -5.08 -3.53
C GLU A 351 20.78 -6.26 -4.19
N ILE A 352 19.65 -6.73 -3.63
CA ILE A 352 18.84 -7.82 -4.18
C ILE A 352 17.46 -7.31 -4.65
N ALA A 353 16.82 -6.48 -3.83
CA ALA A 353 15.44 -6.05 -4.02
C ALA A 353 15.28 -4.58 -3.59
N PRO A 354 15.87 -3.62 -4.32
CA PRO A 354 15.80 -2.21 -3.97
C PRO A 354 14.38 -1.67 -4.09
N ILE A 355 14.08 -0.68 -3.24
CA ILE A 355 12.83 0.08 -3.30
C ILE A 355 13.09 1.31 -4.16
N ARG A 356 12.49 1.34 -5.35
CA ARG A 356 12.65 2.45 -6.30
C ARG A 356 11.49 3.41 -6.35
N GLN A 357 10.35 3.10 -5.74
CA GLN A 357 9.16 3.95 -5.77
C GLN A 357 8.24 3.70 -4.59
N SER A 358 7.11 4.40 -4.58
CA SER A 358 5.99 4.12 -3.69
C SER A 358 4.70 3.87 -4.47
N ASN A 359 3.59 3.71 -3.76
CA ASN A 359 2.22 3.71 -4.30
C ASN A 359 1.60 5.13 -4.38
N LEU A 360 0.31 5.19 -4.71
CA LEU A 360 -0.51 6.41 -4.78
C LEU A 360 -0.35 7.36 -3.57
N CYS A 361 -0.40 6.83 -2.34
CA CYS A 361 -0.43 7.65 -1.13
C CYS A 361 0.93 7.78 -0.42
N VAL A 362 2.00 7.29 -1.06
CA VAL A 362 3.40 7.41 -0.62
C VAL A 362 3.70 6.72 0.72
N GLU A 363 2.99 5.63 1.03
CA GLU A 363 3.17 4.83 2.26
C GLU A 363 3.73 3.42 2.02
N ILE A 364 3.71 2.93 0.77
CA ILE A 364 4.12 1.55 0.43
C ILE A 364 5.45 1.52 -0.30
N THR A 365 6.45 0.93 0.34
CA THR A 365 7.82 0.82 -0.19
C THR A 365 8.16 -0.65 -0.47
N LEU A 366 7.82 -1.12 -1.67
CA LEU A 366 8.04 -2.51 -2.09
C LEU A 366 8.91 -2.59 -3.36
N PRO A 367 9.68 -3.68 -3.56
CA PRO A 367 10.48 -3.87 -4.76
C PRO A 367 9.62 -4.03 -6.02
N THR A 368 10.17 -3.60 -7.15
CA THR A 368 9.56 -3.74 -8.48
C THR A 368 10.62 -4.11 -9.51
N LYS A 369 10.16 -4.67 -10.64
CA LYS A 369 10.96 -4.86 -11.85
C LYS A 369 10.11 -4.55 -13.06
N PRO A 370 10.66 -3.81 -14.06
CA PRO A 370 9.99 -3.60 -15.34
C PRO A 370 9.55 -4.91 -15.99
N LEU A 371 8.52 -4.82 -16.82
CA LEU A 371 7.97 -5.94 -17.58
C LEU A 371 8.18 -5.69 -19.06
N LEU A 372 8.52 -6.71 -19.87
CA LEU A 372 8.50 -6.57 -21.32
C LEU A 372 7.08 -6.66 -21.91
N THR A 373 6.20 -7.43 -21.27
CA THR A 373 4.78 -7.61 -21.60
C THR A 373 3.96 -7.82 -20.33
N VAL A 374 2.63 -7.72 -20.41
CA VAL A 374 1.76 -7.96 -19.23
C VAL A 374 1.89 -9.37 -18.64
N ASP A 375 2.31 -10.34 -19.45
CA ASP A 375 2.48 -11.75 -19.08
C ASP A 375 3.93 -12.11 -18.75
N ASP A 376 4.85 -11.14 -18.74
CA ASP A 376 6.27 -11.38 -18.46
C ASP A 376 6.46 -11.98 -17.05
N PRO A 377 6.94 -13.23 -16.94
CA PRO A 377 7.11 -13.89 -15.65
C PRO A 377 8.29 -13.34 -14.83
N ASN A 378 9.19 -12.57 -15.45
CA ASN A 378 10.40 -12.02 -14.83
C ASN A 378 10.19 -10.62 -14.25
N GLY A 379 9.11 -9.95 -14.63
CA GLY A 379 8.69 -8.69 -14.05
C GLY A 379 8.18 -8.86 -12.62
N GLU A 380 8.22 -7.78 -11.84
CA GLU A 380 7.70 -7.75 -10.46
C GLU A 380 6.79 -6.52 -10.31
N VAL A 381 5.48 -6.77 -10.17
CA VAL A 381 4.47 -5.75 -9.85
C VAL A 381 4.09 -5.94 -8.39
N SER A 382 4.30 -4.92 -7.57
CA SER A 382 4.03 -5.02 -6.14
C SER A 382 2.58 -4.67 -5.82
N LEU A 383 1.96 -5.47 -4.96
CA LEU A 383 0.60 -5.27 -4.47
C LEU A 383 0.61 -4.97 -2.99
N CYS A 384 -0.39 -4.21 -2.54
CA CYS A 384 -0.58 -3.90 -1.14
C CYS A 384 -1.90 -4.45 -0.60
N THR A 385 -1.78 -5.28 0.42
CA THR A 385 -2.88 -5.82 1.22
C THR A 385 -2.87 -5.16 2.59
N LEU A 386 -3.93 -4.41 2.90
CA LEU A 386 -3.96 -3.46 4.00
C LEU A 386 -4.91 -3.87 5.12
N ALA A 387 -4.57 -3.47 6.35
CA ALA A 387 -5.49 -3.35 7.48
C ALA A 387 -5.03 -2.19 8.39
N GLY A 388 -5.79 -1.90 9.44
CA GLY A 388 -5.37 -0.91 10.43
C GLY A 388 -5.83 -1.24 11.84
N VAL A 389 -5.01 -0.94 12.83
CA VAL A 389 -5.36 -1.01 14.25
C VAL A 389 -5.96 0.32 14.69
N ASN A 390 -7.10 0.30 15.37
CA ASN A 390 -7.70 1.50 15.95
C ASN A 390 -7.05 1.80 17.31
N MET A 391 -6.04 2.68 17.32
CA MET A 391 -5.31 3.03 18.54
C MET A 391 -6.23 3.52 19.65
N GLY A 392 -7.29 4.27 19.30
CA GLY A 392 -8.25 4.79 20.27
C GLY A 392 -9.10 3.72 20.97
N LYS A 393 -9.04 2.46 20.54
CA LYS A 393 -9.69 1.29 21.17
C LYS A 393 -8.72 0.40 21.96
N ILE A 394 -7.42 0.56 21.73
CA ILE A 394 -6.40 -0.23 22.42
C ILE A 394 -6.17 0.34 23.82
N THR A 395 -6.33 -0.52 24.83
CA THR A 395 -6.22 -0.18 26.26
C THR A 395 -5.14 -0.99 26.98
N SER A 396 -4.61 -2.03 26.35
CA SER A 396 -3.54 -2.86 26.91
C SER A 396 -2.69 -3.50 25.81
N LEU A 397 -1.46 -3.90 26.16
CA LEU A 397 -0.56 -4.62 25.26
C LEU A 397 -1.09 -6.01 24.86
N ALA A 398 -1.79 -6.69 25.77
CA ALA A 398 -2.42 -7.99 25.48
C ALA A 398 -3.52 -7.86 24.41
N GLN A 399 -4.32 -6.79 24.48
CA GLN A 399 -5.31 -6.47 23.46
C GLN A 399 -4.63 -6.14 22.12
N LEU A 400 -3.57 -5.31 22.12
CA LEU A 400 -2.81 -4.99 20.92
C LEU A 400 -2.26 -6.25 20.24
N ARG A 401 -1.60 -7.13 21.01
CA ARG A 401 -1.08 -8.42 20.54
C ARG A 401 -2.15 -9.27 19.88
N ARG A 402 -3.33 -9.41 20.52
CA ARG A 402 -4.47 -10.16 19.95
C ARG A 402 -4.93 -9.57 18.63
N VAL A 403 -5.19 -8.26 18.59
CA VAL A 403 -5.70 -7.57 17.38
C VAL A 403 -4.72 -7.69 16.24
N VAL A 404 -3.43 -7.44 16.49
CA VAL A 404 -2.36 -7.57 15.49
C VAL A 404 -2.31 -8.99 14.93
N ARG A 405 -2.27 -10.00 15.79
CA ARG A 405 -2.23 -11.41 15.36
C ARG A 405 -3.40 -11.77 14.45
N VAL A 406 -4.61 -11.36 14.81
CA VAL A 406 -5.82 -11.61 14.02
C VAL A 406 -5.75 -10.95 12.64
N LEU A 407 -5.32 -9.68 12.58
CA LEU A 407 -5.19 -8.97 11.31
C LEU A 407 -4.10 -9.59 10.42
N VAL A 408 -2.95 -9.95 10.99
CA VAL A 408 -1.86 -10.61 10.28
C VAL A 408 -2.32 -11.96 9.70
N ASN A 409 -2.96 -12.80 10.51
CA ASN A 409 -3.49 -14.09 10.08
C ASN A 409 -4.52 -13.97 8.95
N PHE A 410 -5.44 -13.00 9.07
CA PHE A 410 -6.46 -12.78 8.06
C PHE A 410 -5.88 -12.28 6.74
N LEU A 411 -4.98 -11.29 6.78
CA LEU A 411 -4.38 -10.77 5.57
C LEU A 411 -3.46 -11.80 4.90
N ASP A 412 -2.80 -12.68 5.66
CA ASP A 412 -2.04 -13.79 5.07
C ASP A 412 -2.92 -14.69 4.20
N ALA A 413 -4.02 -15.15 4.80
CA ALA A 413 -4.98 -16.03 4.16
C ALA A 413 -5.61 -15.36 2.93
N LEU A 414 -5.78 -14.04 2.98
CA LEU A 414 -6.29 -13.24 1.86
C LEU A 414 -5.38 -13.28 0.63
N LEU A 415 -4.06 -13.35 0.80
CA LEU A 415 -3.12 -13.44 -0.33
C LEU A 415 -3.32 -14.70 -1.16
N ASP A 416 -3.75 -15.80 -0.54
CA ASP A 416 -4.03 -17.06 -1.25
C ASP A 416 -5.50 -17.15 -1.70
N TYR A 417 -6.40 -16.36 -1.11
CA TYR A 417 -7.80 -16.28 -1.48
C TYR A 417 -8.05 -15.43 -2.74
N GLN A 418 -7.26 -14.36 -2.93
CA GLN A 418 -7.47 -13.38 -4.00
C GLN A 418 -6.96 -13.86 -5.37
N ASP A 419 -7.61 -13.39 -6.42
CA ASP A 419 -7.16 -13.50 -7.80
C ASP A 419 -6.20 -12.37 -8.18
N TYR A 420 -5.33 -12.65 -9.15
CA TYR A 420 -4.31 -11.72 -9.61
C TYR A 420 -4.51 -11.45 -11.10
N VAL A 421 -4.60 -10.16 -11.44
CA VAL A 421 -4.91 -9.73 -12.81
C VAL A 421 -3.76 -9.97 -13.77
N VAL A 422 -2.51 -9.89 -13.28
CA VAL A 422 -1.29 -10.13 -14.07
C VAL A 422 -0.36 -11.11 -13.35
N PRO A 423 0.35 -12.00 -14.08
CA PRO A 423 1.25 -12.99 -13.48
C PRO A 423 2.36 -12.38 -12.61
N ALA A 424 2.97 -11.27 -13.06
CA ALA A 424 4.03 -10.58 -12.31
C ALA A 424 3.59 -10.17 -10.89
N ALA A 425 2.33 -9.74 -10.74
CA ALA A 425 1.78 -9.37 -9.45
C ALA A 425 1.54 -10.57 -8.53
N ARG A 426 1.04 -11.68 -9.11
CA ARG A 426 0.91 -12.96 -8.38
C ARG A 426 2.26 -13.46 -7.91
N ASN A 427 3.26 -13.46 -8.79
CA ASN A 427 4.58 -14.00 -8.51
C ASN A 427 5.28 -13.16 -7.44
N ALA A 428 5.26 -11.83 -7.54
CA ALA A 428 5.81 -10.94 -6.51
C ALA A 428 5.09 -11.10 -5.16
N THR A 429 3.76 -11.19 -5.17
CA THR A 429 2.99 -11.39 -3.93
C THR A 429 3.27 -12.75 -3.31
N LYS A 430 3.35 -13.84 -4.08
CA LYS A 430 3.72 -15.16 -3.54
C LYS A 430 5.17 -15.22 -3.05
N LYS A 431 6.07 -14.45 -3.67
CA LYS A 431 7.49 -14.37 -3.30
C LYS A 431 7.70 -13.67 -1.96
N TYR A 432 7.12 -12.49 -1.75
CA TYR A 432 7.39 -11.67 -0.56
C TYR A 432 6.24 -11.62 0.45
N ARG A 433 5.03 -11.97 0.01
CA ARG A 433 3.77 -11.93 0.78
C ARG A 433 3.50 -10.59 1.50
N PRO A 434 3.80 -9.41 0.94
CA PRO A 434 3.86 -8.18 1.72
C PRO A 434 2.51 -7.77 2.31
N LEU A 435 2.50 -7.33 3.57
CA LEU A 435 1.32 -6.79 4.27
C LEU A 435 1.58 -5.36 4.77
N GLY A 436 0.56 -4.51 4.70
CA GLY A 436 0.61 -3.17 5.28
C GLY A 436 -0.44 -3.01 6.38
N ILE A 437 -0.05 -3.18 7.64
CA ILE A 437 -0.95 -2.95 8.78
C ILE A 437 -0.57 -1.62 9.43
N GLY A 438 -1.47 -0.64 9.30
CA GLY A 438 -1.27 0.69 9.84
C GLY A 438 -1.98 0.93 11.17
N ILE A 439 -2.01 2.20 11.56
CA ILE A 439 -2.77 2.70 12.72
C ILE A 439 -3.82 3.70 12.27
N THR A 440 -4.92 3.78 13.02
CA THR A 440 -5.94 4.81 12.88
C THR A 440 -6.25 5.43 14.24
N ASN A 441 -6.92 6.58 14.23
CA ASN A 441 -7.38 7.26 15.45
C ASN A 441 -6.24 7.77 16.37
N PHE A 442 -5.05 7.99 15.81
CA PHE A 442 -3.86 8.48 16.53
C PHE A 442 -4.11 9.82 17.24
N ALA A 443 -4.77 10.78 16.58
CA ALA A 443 -5.07 12.09 17.19
C ALA A 443 -5.97 11.98 18.43
N ASN A 444 -7.01 11.15 18.39
CA ASN A 444 -7.86 10.88 19.55
C ASN A 444 -7.10 10.11 20.63
N TRP A 445 -6.20 9.20 20.24
CA TRP A 445 -5.36 8.48 21.19
C TRP A 445 -4.39 9.44 21.91
N LEU A 446 -3.75 10.38 21.21
CA LEU A 446 -2.95 11.43 21.83
C LEU A 446 -3.80 12.28 22.80
N ALA A 447 -5.00 12.69 22.37
CA ALA A 447 -5.91 13.44 23.22
C ALA A 447 -6.30 12.69 24.51
N LYS A 448 -6.55 11.37 24.43
CA LYS A 448 -6.82 10.52 25.60
C LYS A 448 -5.61 10.39 26.55
N ASN A 449 -4.40 10.54 26.03
CA ASN A 449 -3.16 10.52 26.79
C ASN A 449 -2.65 11.92 27.15
N ASN A 450 -3.49 12.95 27.00
CA ASN A 450 -3.15 14.36 27.28
C ASN A 450 -1.86 14.83 26.56
N ALA A 451 -1.62 14.32 25.36
CA ALA A 451 -0.44 14.60 24.55
C ALA A 451 -0.82 15.36 23.27
N ARG A 452 0.16 16.05 22.69
CA ARG A 452 0.01 16.87 21.48
C ARG A 452 1.07 16.51 20.45
N TYR A 453 0.75 16.85 19.19
CA TYR A 453 1.69 16.74 18.08
C TYR A 453 2.82 17.79 18.15
N SER A 454 2.53 18.97 18.69
CA SER A 454 3.33 20.18 18.43
C SER A 454 4.41 20.49 19.46
N ASP A 455 4.40 19.86 20.63
CA ASP A 455 5.25 20.22 21.78
C ASP A 455 6.14 19.07 22.28
N GLY A 456 6.18 17.96 21.55
CA GLY A 456 6.97 16.77 21.90
C GLY A 456 6.36 15.89 23.00
N SER A 457 5.26 16.29 23.65
CA SER A 457 4.61 15.49 24.71
C SER A 457 4.12 14.12 24.21
N GLY A 458 3.87 13.98 22.91
CA GLY A 458 3.48 12.71 22.28
C GLY A 458 4.63 11.78 21.94
N ASN A 459 5.90 12.22 22.01
CA ASN A 459 7.02 11.47 21.43
C ASN A 459 7.27 10.14 22.14
N ASN A 460 7.47 10.15 23.46
CA ASN A 460 7.74 8.95 24.27
C ASN A 460 6.61 7.92 24.15
N ILE A 461 5.36 8.34 24.31
CA ILE A 461 4.21 7.43 24.24
C ILE A 461 4.05 6.84 22.83
N THR A 462 4.34 7.62 21.78
CA THR A 462 4.29 7.14 20.40
C THR A 462 5.41 6.14 20.14
N HIS A 463 6.62 6.42 20.62
CA HIS A 463 7.75 5.50 20.53
C HIS A 463 7.41 4.15 21.18
N ALA A 464 6.97 4.15 22.44
CA ALA A 464 6.60 2.93 23.16
C ALA A 464 5.45 2.15 22.50
N PHE A 465 4.42 2.85 22.00
CA PHE A 465 3.33 2.19 21.28
C PHE A 465 3.81 1.55 19.97
N MET A 466 4.58 2.29 19.16
CA MET A 466 5.02 1.83 17.84
C MET A 466 6.05 0.69 17.97
N GLU A 467 6.87 0.70 19.01
CA GLU A 467 7.75 -0.43 19.35
C GLU A 467 6.93 -1.69 19.64
N ALA A 468 5.95 -1.61 20.55
CA ALA A 468 5.09 -2.76 20.86
C ALA A 468 4.29 -3.23 19.64
N PHE A 469 3.79 -2.29 18.84
CA PHE A 469 3.04 -2.59 17.62
C PHE A 469 3.90 -3.36 16.60
N GLN A 470 5.10 -2.86 16.30
CA GLN A 470 6.03 -3.52 15.38
C GLN A 470 6.52 -4.86 15.93
N TYR A 471 6.79 -4.95 17.24
CA TYR A 471 7.14 -6.21 17.89
C TYR A 471 6.06 -7.27 17.70
N TYR A 472 4.78 -6.93 17.94
CA TYR A 472 3.70 -7.90 17.78
C TYR A 472 3.40 -8.25 16.32
N LEU A 473 3.66 -7.34 15.37
CA LEU A 473 3.56 -7.64 13.94
C LEU A 473 4.60 -8.69 13.54
N ILE A 474 5.84 -8.49 13.98
CA ILE A 474 6.97 -9.40 13.78
C ILE A 474 6.65 -10.73 14.47
N GLU A 475 6.23 -10.74 15.73
CA GLU A 475 5.88 -11.95 16.47
C GLU A 475 4.79 -12.78 15.77
N ALA A 476 3.68 -12.14 15.34
CA ALA A 476 2.62 -12.83 14.60
C ALA A 476 3.11 -13.39 13.26
N SER A 477 4.00 -12.65 12.57
CA SER A 477 4.66 -13.12 11.35
C SER A 477 5.57 -14.33 11.61
N VAL A 478 6.27 -14.36 12.75
CA VAL A 478 7.08 -15.53 13.16
C VAL A 478 6.22 -16.75 13.43
N ASP A 479 5.09 -16.57 14.10
CA ASP A 479 4.17 -17.67 14.39
C ASP A 479 3.57 -18.27 13.11
N LEU A 480 3.20 -17.42 12.13
CA LEU A 480 2.81 -17.90 10.80
C LEU A 480 3.95 -18.65 10.12
N ALA A 481 5.19 -18.16 10.25
CA ALA A 481 6.31 -18.80 9.61
C ALA A 481 6.62 -20.20 10.17
N ARG A 482 6.52 -20.34 11.50
CA ARG A 482 6.62 -21.66 12.16
C ARG A 482 5.57 -22.64 11.66
N ARG A 483 4.37 -22.14 11.36
CA ARG A 483 3.23 -22.97 10.96
C ARG A 483 3.22 -23.32 9.47
N PHE A 484 3.61 -22.39 8.60
CA PHE A 484 3.39 -22.49 7.16
C PHE A 484 4.67 -22.43 6.30
N GLY A 485 5.86 -22.28 6.90
CA GLY A 485 7.15 -22.13 6.20
C GLY A 485 7.67 -20.71 6.24
N VAL A 486 8.62 -20.28 5.41
CA VAL A 486 8.94 -18.84 5.23
C VAL A 486 8.56 -18.41 3.83
N ALA A 487 8.32 -17.11 3.60
CA ALA A 487 8.12 -16.60 2.25
C ALA A 487 9.35 -16.92 1.37
N PRO A 488 9.19 -17.36 0.11
CA PRO A 488 10.32 -17.75 -0.74
C PRO A 488 11.39 -16.66 -0.91
N GLY A 489 10.96 -15.39 -0.91
CA GLY A 489 11.81 -14.20 -1.03
C GLY A 489 12.48 -13.76 0.28
N PHE A 490 12.36 -14.51 1.39
CA PHE A 490 12.89 -14.11 2.69
C PHE A 490 14.39 -13.78 2.66
N HIS A 491 15.18 -14.51 1.86
CA HIS A 491 16.62 -14.27 1.67
C HIS A 491 16.97 -12.86 1.11
N ALA A 492 16.01 -12.16 0.51
CA ALA A 492 16.17 -10.80 0.01
C ALA A 492 15.93 -9.73 1.09
N THR A 493 15.72 -10.12 2.35
CA THR A 493 15.36 -9.21 3.45
C THR A 493 16.50 -9.03 4.45
N LYS A 494 16.53 -7.87 5.12
CA LYS A 494 17.41 -7.60 6.26
C LYS A 494 17.14 -8.55 7.43
N TYR A 495 15.88 -8.93 7.61
CA TYR A 495 15.47 -9.95 8.59
C TYR A 495 16.20 -11.29 8.41
N SER A 496 16.46 -11.71 7.16
CA SER A 496 17.23 -12.95 6.91
C SER A 496 18.70 -12.88 7.36
N ARG A 497 19.22 -11.67 7.54
CA ARG A 497 20.55 -11.40 8.10
C ARG A 497 20.51 -11.11 9.61
N GLY A 498 19.35 -11.32 10.25
CA GLY A 498 19.15 -11.03 11.67
C GLY A 498 19.11 -9.54 12.00
N LEU A 499 18.91 -8.67 11.00
CA LEU A 499 18.77 -7.23 11.19
C LEU A 499 17.29 -6.88 11.36
N MET A 500 17.00 -6.09 12.38
CA MET A 500 15.68 -5.62 12.78
C MET A 500 15.57 -4.10 12.57
N PRO A 501 14.35 -3.52 12.51
CA PRO A 501 14.18 -2.08 12.34
C PRO A 501 14.96 -1.23 13.37
N ILE A 502 15.10 -1.74 14.60
CA ILE A 502 15.86 -1.11 15.69
C ILE A 502 17.38 -1.03 15.44
N ASP A 503 17.92 -1.79 14.48
CA ASP A 503 19.36 -1.81 14.19
C ASP A 503 19.77 -0.73 13.18
N HIS A 504 18.82 -0.26 12.37
CA HIS A 504 19.10 0.57 11.19
C HIS A 504 18.11 1.73 11.02
N TYR A 505 17.52 2.22 12.11
CA TYR A 505 16.74 3.47 12.10
C TYR A 505 17.66 4.71 12.10
N LYS A 506 17.10 5.87 11.76
CA LYS A 506 17.83 7.13 11.77
C LYS A 506 18.11 7.55 13.22
N LYS A 507 19.38 7.57 13.63
CA LYS A 507 19.79 7.89 15.02
C LYS A 507 19.33 9.25 15.56
N ALA A 508 19.04 10.23 14.70
CA ALA A 508 18.44 11.50 15.13
C ALA A 508 17.04 11.33 15.78
N VAL A 509 16.40 10.17 15.64
CA VAL A 509 15.16 9.85 16.37
C VAL A 509 15.39 9.73 17.87
N ASP A 510 16.59 9.31 18.31
CA ASP A 510 16.97 9.21 19.73
C ASP A 510 16.95 10.59 20.42
N GLU A 511 17.06 11.69 19.66
CA GLU A 511 16.99 13.05 20.19
C GLU A 511 15.53 13.50 20.46
N LEU A 512 14.53 12.70 20.06
CA LEU A 512 13.12 13.04 20.17
C LEU A 512 12.44 12.38 21.37
N HIS A 513 13.06 11.39 22.03
CA HIS A 513 12.48 10.65 23.15
C HIS A 513 13.53 10.20 24.15
N ASP A 514 13.11 9.98 25.41
CA ASP A 514 13.98 9.49 26.50
C ASP A 514 13.61 8.06 26.93
N GLU A 515 12.72 7.38 26.20
CA GLU A 515 12.33 6.00 26.49
C GLU A 515 13.54 5.05 26.37
N PRO A 516 13.83 4.23 27.41
CA PRO A 516 14.87 3.23 27.33
C PRO A 516 14.49 2.15 26.30
N PRO A 517 15.47 1.48 25.66
CA PRO A 517 15.18 0.30 24.83
C PRO A 517 14.38 -0.70 25.66
N ALA A 518 13.18 -1.10 25.22
CA ALA A 518 12.30 -1.90 26.06
C ALA A 518 12.86 -3.32 26.24
N HIS A 519 13.62 -3.52 27.32
CA HIS A 519 14.09 -4.84 27.75
C HIS A 519 12.93 -5.76 28.21
N GLY A 520 11.69 -5.24 28.31
CA GLY A 520 10.53 -5.94 28.90
C GLY A 520 9.65 -6.74 27.93
N LEU A 521 9.75 -6.55 26.60
CA LEU A 521 8.98 -7.34 25.63
C LEU A 521 9.68 -8.63 25.19
N GLY A 522 10.88 -8.89 25.72
CA GLY A 522 11.77 -9.94 25.25
C GLY A 522 12.49 -9.51 23.97
N ASN A 523 13.71 -10.00 23.76
CA ASN A 523 14.45 -9.69 22.55
C ASN A 523 13.92 -10.56 21.40
N PRO A 524 13.26 -10.02 20.36
CA PRO A 524 12.82 -10.85 19.23
C PRO A 524 14.01 -11.51 18.51
N SER A 525 15.24 -10.99 18.68
CA SER A 525 16.43 -11.66 18.19
C SER A 525 16.69 -13.02 18.86
N SER A 526 16.13 -13.35 20.03
CA SER A 526 16.24 -14.73 20.55
C SER A 526 15.30 -15.71 19.83
N GLN A 527 14.36 -15.24 19.00
CA GLN A 527 13.43 -16.05 18.20
C GLN A 527 13.85 -16.07 16.71
N ARG A 528 15.13 -16.37 16.48
CA ARG A 528 15.93 -15.94 15.32
C ARG A 528 15.70 -16.57 13.91
N PRO A 529 14.80 -17.55 13.58
CA PRO A 529 14.87 -18.12 12.22
C PRO A 529 13.62 -18.09 11.32
N ALA A 530 12.56 -17.33 11.57
CA ALA A 530 11.43 -17.39 10.64
C ALA A 530 10.56 -16.14 10.67
N LEU A 531 10.79 -15.15 9.81
CA LEU A 531 9.80 -14.09 9.59
C LEU A 531 9.13 -14.33 8.25
N TRP A 532 7.81 -14.10 8.21
CA TRP A 532 6.99 -14.37 7.03
C TRP A 532 6.76 -13.12 6.17
N TYR A 533 6.91 -11.91 6.73
CA TYR A 533 6.68 -10.63 6.02
C TYR A 533 7.87 -9.68 6.07
N ALA A 534 8.01 -8.91 4.99
CA ALA A 534 8.90 -7.77 4.84
C ALA A 534 8.09 -6.47 4.88
#